data_AF-A0A9N8VXT1-F1
#
_entry.id   AF-A0A9N8VXT1-F1
#
_cell.length_a   1.000
_cell.length_b   1.000
_cell.length_c   1.000
_cell.angle_alpha   90.00
_cell.angle_beta   90.00
_cell.angle_gamma   90.00
#
_symmetry.space_group_name_H-M   'P 1'
#
loop_
_entity.id
_entity.type
_entity.pdbx_description
1 polymer ?
#
loop_
_entity_poly.entity_id
_entity_poly.type
_entity_poly.pdbx_seq_one_letter_code
_entity_poly.pdbx_strand_id
1 'polypeptide(L)'
;MSVIYSSFDILDKPWWKLHFDERNTEYLISSVKHFQQAISSAVDNESNELFWKGYIDLHRERYLLECVSAESDIDLTIGYVQKLLKKPGFLRMFYRRIFAKCLKPDRSSRLAKKVQNLYNVIIDIVPSIFFPDPPIDRFTPGFAKQLHRQIGNGLIKDAGQYRTQFVMAAQDNFVYMAPDLINDRMDELFRQCREKFGKTDLQLEEAIKYGACFLAYFLLIHPFINGNGRVARLLLSYLLSRFTVVPLSLYTGMKTRDVYLQCLREAQWYQDSFKPSALAGFILECIYMTSYNICVVMDVDIRN
;
A
#
# COMPACT_ATOMS: atom_id res chain seq x y z
N MET A 1 -3.77 10.60 -24.85
CA MET A 1 -4.70 10.77 -23.72
C MET A 1 -3.95 10.53 -22.42
N SER A 2 -4.28 11.27 -21.36
CA SER A 2 -3.66 11.09 -20.04
C SER A 2 -3.98 9.69 -19.50
N VAL A 3 -2.99 9.03 -18.90
CA VAL A 3 -3.15 7.70 -18.27
C VAL A 3 -3.77 7.89 -16.89
N ILE A 4 -3.38 8.93 -16.15
CA ILE A 4 -4.01 9.30 -14.88
C ILE A 4 -4.89 10.54 -15.07
N TYR A 5 -6.03 10.57 -14.41
CA TYR A 5 -6.99 11.68 -14.47
C TYR A 5 -7.78 11.73 -13.14
N SER A 6 -8.41 12.87 -12.84
CA SER A 6 -9.25 13.05 -11.64
C SER A 6 -10.72 13.37 -11.96
N SER A 7 -11.09 13.39 -13.26
CA SER A 7 -12.45 13.64 -13.75
C SER A 7 -13.34 12.40 -13.62
N PHE A 8 -13.48 11.88 -12.40
CA PHE A 8 -14.42 10.82 -12.03
C PHE A 8 -14.76 10.94 -10.55
N ASP A 9 -15.90 10.40 -10.15
CA ASP A 9 -16.31 10.41 -8.75
C ASP A 9 -15.80 9.18 -8.01
N ILE A 10 -15.42 9.39 -6.75
CA ILE A 10 -15.12 8.29 -5.82
C ILE A 10 -16.45 7.55 -5.55
N LEU A 11 -16.38 6.21 -5.43
CA LEU A 11 -17.58 5.42 -5.20
C LEU A 11 -18.17 5.72 -3.81
N ASP A 12 -19.32 6.38 -3.80
CA ASP A 12 -19.93 6.90 -2.57
C ASP A 12 -20.56 5.83 -1.67
N LYS A 13 -21.13 4.78 -2.28
CA LYS A 13 -21.72 3.64 -1.58
C LYS A 13 -21.01 2.36 -2.04
N PRO A 14 -19.87 2.02 -1.42
CA PRO A 14 -19.11 0.87 -1.85
C PRO A 14 -19.83 -0.43 -1.55
N TRP A 15 -19.86 -1.33 -2.53
CA TRP A 15 -20.61 -2.60 -2.46
C TRP A 15 -20.09 -3.58 -1.39
N TRP A 16 -18.91 -3.34 -0.83
CA TRP A 16 -18.36 -4.12 0.29
C TRP A 16 -18.80 -3.59 1.66
N LYS A 17 -19.52 -2.47 1.70
CA LYS A 17 -20.01 -1.87 2.94
C LYS A 17 -21.39 -2.42 3.28
N LEU A 18 -21.70 -2.41 4.57
CA LEU A 18 -23.01 -2.81 5.06
C LEU A 18 -24.04 -1.77 4.64
N HIS A 19 -25.27 -2.21 4.37
CA HIS A 19 -26.34 -1.35 3.87
C HIS A 19 -26.73 -0.20 4.83
N PHE A 20 -26.38 -0.34 6.11
CA PHE A 20 -26.61 0.67 7.15
C PHE A 20 -25.41 1.59 7.38
N ASP A 21 -24.30 1.42 6.65
CA ASP A 21 -23.19 2.36 6.71
C ASP A 21 -23.53 3.61 5.88
N GLU A 22 -23.92 4.68 6.57
CA GLU A 22 -24.35 5.93 5.96
C GLU A 22 -23.18 6.87 5.61
N ARG A 23 -21.93 6.48 5.93
CA ARG A 23 -20.75 7.31 5.68
C ARG A 23 -20.48 7.40 4.18
N ASN A 24 -20.61 8.60 3.64
CA ASN A 24 -20.36 8.92 2.25
C ASN A 24 -18.93 9.45 2.04
N THR A 25 -18.56 9.72 0.78
CA THR A 25 -17.23 10.21 0.39
C THR A 25 -16.87 11.51 1.11
N GLU A 26 -17.81 12.45 1.17
CA GLU A 26 -17.63 13.77 1.79
C GLU A 26 -17.34 13.63 3.29
N TYR A 27 -18.12 12.80 3.99
CA TYR A 27 -17.90 12.48 5.39
C TYR A 27 -16.50 11.90 5.63
N LEU A 28 -16.08 10.93 4.80
CA LEU A 28 -14.77 10.30 4.95
C LEU A 28 -13.63 11.31 4.72
N ILE A 29 -13.72 12.16 3.68
CA ILE A 29 -12.72 13.20 3.40
C ILE A 29 -12.65 14.22 4.55
N SER A 30 -13.81 14.71 5.01
CA SER A 30 -13.89 15.64 6.13
C SER A 30 -13.28 15.04 7.40
N SER A 31 -13.65 13.80 7.73
CA SER A 31 -13.10 13.08 8.89
C SER A 31 -11.60 12.86 8.80
N VAL A 32 -11.07 12.51 7.61
CA VAL A 32 -9.63 12.35 7.42
C VAL A 32 -8.91 13.67 7.71
N LYS A 33 -9.40 14.79 7.17
CA LYS A 33 -8.80 16.12 7.42
C LYS A 33 -8.83 16.46 8.92
N HIS A 34 -9.96 16.20 9.57
CA HIS A 34 -10.13 16.40 11.01
C HIS A 34 -9.12 15.60 11.84
N PHE A 35 -9.03 14.29 11.58
CA PHE A 35 -8.08 13.42 12.29
C PHE A 35 -6.63 13.85 12.04
N GLN A 36 -6.28 14.22 10.81
CA GLN A 36 -4.94 14.70 10.49
C GLN A 36 -4.58 15.98 11.26
N GLN A 37 -5.52 16.93 11.38
CA GLN A 37 -5.32 18.15 12.17
C GLN A 37 -5.16 17.84 13.66
N ALA A 38 -5.99 16.96 14.22
CA ALA A 38 -5.90 16.55 15.62
C ALA A 38 -4.56 15.85 15.91
N ILE A 39 -4.12 14.94 15.03
CA ILE A 39 -2.85 14.22 15.16
C ILE A 39 -1.67 15.20 15.06
N SER A 40 -1.69 16.13 14.09
CA SER A 40 -0.64 17.15 13.98
C SER A 40 -0.53 17.96 15.27
N SER A 41 -1.67 18.40 15.82
CA SER A 41 -1.71 19.18 17.06
C SER A 41 -1.20 18.38 18.27
N ALA A 42 -1.50 17.08 18.35
CA ALA A 42 -1.01 16.22 19.43
C ALA A 42 0.51 15.99 19.33
N VAL A 43 1.01 15.77 18.12
CA VAL A 43 2.45 15.56 17.86
C VAL A 43 3.25 16.82 18.18
N ASP A 44 2.73 18.01 17.87
CA ASP A 44 3.40 19.30 18.14
C ASP A 44 3.41 19.67 19.64
N ASN A 45 2.41 19.23 20.41
CA ASN A 45 2.24 19.59 21.82
C ASN A 45 2.92 18.64 22.81
N GLU A 46 3.21 17.39 22.44
CA GLU A 46 3.79 16.40 23.37
C GLU A 46 5.31 16.28 23.30
N SER A 47 5.95 16.24 24.46
CA SER A 47 7.38 15.95 24.66
C SER A 47 7.75 14.46 24.58
N ASN A 48 6.81 13.58 24.19
CA ASN A 48 6.96 12.13 24.30
C ASN A 48 7.40 11.49 22.97
N GLU A 49 8.50 11.98 22.39
CA GLU A 49 9.09 11.48 21.13
C GLU A 49 9.27 9.94 21.11
N LEU A 50 9.54 9.34 22.28
CA LEU A 50 9.69 7.88 22.42
C LEU A 50 8.38 7.13 22.18
N PHE A 51 7.25 7.67 22.64
CA PHE A 51 5.93 7.06 22.44
C PHE A 51 5.54 7.11 20.95
N TRP A 52 5.73 8.25 20.30
CA TRP A 52 5.51 8.44 18.86
C TRP A 52 6.35 7.50 18.00
N LYS A 53 7.64 7.42 18.32
CA LYS A 53 8.56 6.50 17.65
C LYS A 53 8.12 5.05 17.81
N GLY A 54 7.70 4.66 19.01
CA GLY A 54 7.16 3.31 19.29
C GLY A 54 5.93 2.98 18.45
N TYR A 55 5.00 3.93 18.31
CA TYR A 55 3.83 3.77 17.46
C TYR A 55 4.20 3.61 15.98
N ILE A 56 5.08 4.46 15.46
CA ILE A 56 5.50 4.43 14.05
C ILE A 56 6.22 3.12 13.73
N ASP A 57 7.04 2.61 14.64
CA ASP A 57 7.69 1.30 14.49
C ASP A 57 6.67 0.15 14.47
N LEU A 58 5.64 0.21 15.32
CA LEU A 58 4.53 -0.75 15.29
C LEU A 58 3.74 -0.65 13.98
N HIS A 59 3.51 0.56 13.48
CA HIS A 59 2.84 0.77 12.19
C HIS A 59 3.65 0.14 11.06
N ARG A 60 4.98 0.33 11.01
CA ARG A 60 5.83 -0.30 9.98
C ARG A 60 5.73 -1.83 10.01
N GLU A 61 5.63 -2.43 11.19
CA GLU A 61 5.41 -3.86 11.34
C GLU A 61 4.03 -4.31 10.83
N ARG A 62 2.98 -3.51 11.06
CA ARG A 62 1.63 -3.75 10.53
C ARG A 62 1.59 -3.60 9.01
N TYR A 63 2.17 -2.54 8.47
CA TYR A 63 2.30 -2.31 7.02
C TYR A 63 3.05 -3.47 6.34
N LEU A 64 4.16 -3.92 6.93
CA LEU A 64 4.90 -5.10 6.48
C LEU A 64 4.00 -6.34 6.47
N LEU A 65 3.30 -6.59 7.57
CA LEU A 65 2.43 -7.75 7.72
C LEU A 65 1.36 -7.77 6.64
N GLU A 66 0.66 -6.67 6.45
CA GLU A 66 -0.41 -6.54 5.46
C GLU A 66 0.10 -6.69 4.04
N CYS A 67 1.27 -6.11 3.72
CA CYS A 67 1.88 -6.26 2.41
C CYS A 67 2.23 -7.72 2.07
N VAL A 68 2.52 -8.55 3.09
CA VAL A 68 2.81 -9.99 2.93
C VAL A 68 1.52 -10.81 2.92
N SER A 69 0.61 -10.57 3.87
CA SER A 69 -0.69 -11.26 3.97
C SER A 69 -1.57 -11.01 2.74
N ALA A 70 -1.48 -9.83 2.11
CA ALA A 70 -2.18 -9.54 0.87
C ALA A 70 -1.70 -10.38 -0.33
N GLU A 71 -0.52 -11.03 -0.27
CA GLU A 71 0.01 -11.85 -1.37
C GLU A 71 -0.19 -13.36 -1.19
N SER A 72 -0.45 -13.82 0.02
CA SER A 72 -0.50 -15.24 0.34
C SER A 72 -1.70 -15.55 1.22
N ASP A 73 -2.35 -16.69 0.99
CA ASP A 73 -3.41 -17.22 1.87
C ASP A 73 -2.85 -17.70 3.23
N ILE A 74 -1.80 -17.04 3.72
CA ILE A 74 -1.15 -17.30 4.98
C ILE A 74 -1.53 -16.13 5.88
N ASP A 75 -2.36 -16.42 6.87
CA ASP A 75 -2.61 -15.49 7.97
C ASP A 75 -1.36 -15.42 8.84
N LEU A 76 -0.60 -14.34 8.67
CA LEU A 76 0.60 -14.08 9.43
C LEU A 76 0.22 -13.25 10.67
N THR A 77 0.86 -13.54 11.80
CA THR A 77 0.69 -12.74 13.01
C THR A 77 1.86 -11.78 13.19
N ILE A 78 1.63 -10.64 13.85
CA ILE A 78 2.71 -9.69 14.21
C ILE A 78 3.82 -10.41 14.98
N GLY A 79 3.47 -11.31 15.91
CA GLY A 79 4.44 -12.10 16.67
C GLY A 79 5.30 -13.02 15.79
N TYR A 80 4.79 -13.53 14.67
CA TYR A 80 5.58 -14.29 13.71
C TYR A 80 6.57 -13.40 12.96
N VAL A 81 6.13 -12.23 12.50
CA VAL A 81 6.99 -11.24 11.83
C VAL A 81 8.12 -10.77 12.76
N GLN A 82 7.82 -10.39 13.99
CA GLN A 82 8.82 -9.98 14.99
C GLN A 82 9.85 -11.08 15.27
N LYS A 83 9.40 -12.34 15.34
CA LYS A 83 10.29 -13.50 15.50
C LYS A 83 11.21 -13.71 14.29
N LEU A 84 10.70 -13.51 13.07
CA LEU A 84 11.51 -13.60 11.84
C LEU A 84 12.57 -12.50 11.77
N LEU A 85 12.23 -11.29 12.23
CA LEU A 85 13.12 -10.13 12.25
C LEU A 85 14.14 -10.15 13.40
N LYS A 86 14.12 -11.19 14.26
CA LYS A 86 15.06 -11.39 15.39
C LYS A 86 15.13 -10.21 16.37
N LYS A 87 14.06 -9.43 16.57
CA LYS A 87 14.01 -8.38 17.59
C LYS A 87 13.98 -9.00 19.01
N PRO A 88 14.70 -8.45 20.01
CA PRO A 88 14.69 -8.98 21.37
C PRO A 88 13.42 -8.58 22.17
N GLY A 89 12.72 -9.58 22.74
CA GLY A 89 11.57 -9.47 23.68
C GLY A 89 10.18 -9.57 23.01
N PHE A 90 9.16 -10.31 23.44
CA PHE A 90 8.79 -11.12 24.62
C PHE A 90 7.97 -12.33 24.06
N LEU A 91 8.10 -13.55 24.61
CA LEU A 91 7.62 -14.86 24.09
C LEU A 91 8.51 -15.60 23.06
N ARG A 92 9.67 -16.08 23.51
CA ARG A 92 10.52 -17.01 22.75
C ARG A 92 10.06 -18.49 22.80
N MET A 93 9.09 -18.85 23.66
CA MET A 93 8.90 -20.26 24.08
C MET A 93 7.56 -20.95 23.72
N PHE A 94 6.45 -20.23 23.53
CA PHE A 94 5.12 -20.90 23.52
C PHE A 94 4.64 -21.39 22.14
N TYR A 95 5.00 -20.72 21.04
CA TYR A 95 4.33 -20.95 19.74
C TYR A 95 5.08 -21.84 18.74
N ARG A 96 6.23 -22.42 19.12
CA ARG A 96 6.97 -23.36 18.25
C ARG A 96 6.15 -24.64 17.96
N ARG A 97 5.09 -24.89 18.72
CA ARG A 97 4.37 -26.16 18.77
C ARG A 97 3.10 -26.23 17.89
N ILE A 98 2.49 -25.10 17.51
CA ILE A 98 1.16 -25.11 16.88
C ILE A 98 1.22 -25.15 15.33
N PHE A 99 2.16 -24.48 14.68
CA PHE A 99 2.13 -24.32 13.20
C PHE A 99 3.31 -24.93 12.42
N ALA A 100 4.27 -25.55 13.09
CA ALA A 100 5.42 -26.20 12.43
C ALA A 100 5.06 -27.46 11.62
N LYS A 101 3.80 -27.95 11.70
CA LYS A 101 3.39 -29.20 11.06
C LYS A 101 2.97 -29.08 9.58
N CYS A 102 2.72 -27.88 9.04
CA CYS A 102 2.08 -27.75 7.70
C CYS A 102 2.90 -27.05 6.60
N LEU A 103 4.02 -26.36 6.89
CA LEU A 103 4.84 -25.74 5.84
C LEU A 103 6.12 -26.53 5.56
N LYS A 104 6.35 -26.87 4.27
CA LYS A 104 7.63 -27.42 3.81
C LYS A 104 8.79 -26.46 4.18
N PRO A 105 9.96 -26.97 4.61
CA PRO A 105 11.09 -26.14 5.07
C PRO A 105 11.50 -25.03 4.10
N ASP A 106 11.51 -25.33 2.80
CA ASP A 106 11.83 -24.38 1.72
C ASP A 106 10.79 -23.24 1.60
N ARG A 107 9.50 -23.53 1.81
CA ARG A 107 8.45 -22.49 1.78
C ARG A 107 8.60 -21.51 2.95
N SER A 108 9.00 -22.02 4.12
CA SER A 108 9.25 -21.22 5.32
C SER A 108 10.48 -20.31 5.16
N SER A 109 11.57 -20.82 4.58
CA SER A 109 12.80 -20.03 4.36
C SER A 109 12.59 -18.92 3.31
N ARG A 110 11.88 -19.22 2.21
CA ARG A 110 11.51 -18.24 1.18
C ARG A 110 10.61 -17.13 1.72
N LEU A 111 9.62 -17.48 2.56
CA LEU A 111 8.76 -16.51 3.22
C LEU A 111 9.55 -15.61 4.18
N ALA A 112 10.43 -16.20 5.00
CA ALA A 112 11.29 -15.44 5.91
C ALA A 112 12.17 -14.42 5.15
N LYS A 113 12.78 -14.84 4.04
CA LYS A 113 13.57 -13.94 3.18
C LYS A 113 12.70 -12.85 2.56
N LYS A 114 11.47 -13.16 2.15
CA LYS A 114 10.51 -12.18 1.62
C LYS A 114 10.19 -11.10 2.66
N VAL A 115 9.85 -11.52 3.88
CA VAL A 115 9.56 -10.64 5.01
C VAL A 115 10.78 -9.75 5.31
N GLN A 116 11.98 -10.34 5.39
CA GLN A 116 13.20 -9.58 5.67
C GLN A 116 13.52 -8.54 4.59
N ASN A 117 13.46 -8.94 3.31
CA ASN A 117 13.74 -8.02 2.21
C ASN A 117 12.76 -6.84 2.22
N LEU A 118 11.46 -7.12 2.43
CA LEU A 118 10.43 -6.10 2.47
C LEU A 118 10.58 -5.17 3.68
N TYR A 119 10.91 -5.73 4.86
CA TYR A 119 11.22 -4.94 6.07
C TYR A 119 12.37 -3.96 5.84
N ASN A 120 13.46 -4.41 5.23
CA ASN A 120 14.61 -3.57 4.94
C ASN A 120 14.22 -2.41 4.01
N VAL A 121 13.42 -2.69 2.97
CA VAL A 121 12.92 -1.65 2.06
C VAL A 121 12.03 -0.65 2.79
N ILE A 122 11.12 -1.13 3.64
CA ILE A 122 10.22 -0.25 4.41
C ILE A 122 11.04 0.70 5.26
N ILE A 123 12.04 0.24 6.01
CA ILE A 123 12.90 1.12 6.82
C ILE A 123 13.63 2.16 5.97
N ASP A 124 14.11 1.77 4.79
CA ASP A 124 14.85 2.65 3.87
C ASP A 124 13.98 3.77 3.29
N ILE A 125 12.71 3.48 2.96
CA ILE A 125 11.84 4.42 2.21
C ILE A 125 10.82 5.14 3.07
N VAL A 126 10.44 4.56 4.21
CA VAL A 126 9.49 5.14 5.16
C VAL A 126 10.30 5.81 6.27
N PRO A 127 10.33 7.15 6.36
CA PRO A 127 10.95 7.80 7.51
C PRO A 127 10.13 7.52 8.78
N SER A 128 10.78 7.61 9.94
CA SER A 128 10.17 7.28 11.24
C SER A 128 9.40 8.45 11.83
N ILE A 129 8.61 9.12 11.00
CA ILE A 129 7.92 10.37 11.33
C ILE A 129 6.45 10.29 10.91
N PHE A 130 5.62 11.10 11.57
CA PHE A 130 4.28 11.40 11.07
C PHE A 130 4.36 12.37 9.90
N PHE A 131 3.36 12.31 9.02
CA PHE A 131 3.23 13.16 7.83
C PHE A 131 4.49 13.17 6.94
N PRO A 132 4.94 12.00 6.47
CA PRO A 132 6.10 11.93 5.58
C PRO A 132 5.81 12.64 4.24
N ASP A 133 6.68 13.56 3.82
CA ASP A 133 6.66 14.19 2.48
C ASP A 133 7.98 13.92 1.74
N PRO A 134 8.21 12.67 1.29
CA PRO A 134 9.37 12.34 0.49
C PRO A 134 9.29 13.03 -0.89
N PRO A 135 10.45 13.36 -1.48
CA PRO A 135 10.46 14.29 -2.60
C PRO A 135 10.05 13.59 -3.91
N ILE A 136 9.09 14.18 -4.62
CA ILE A 136 8.40 13.56 -5.77
C ILE A 136 9.31 13.28 -6.97
N ASP A 137 10.44 13.96 -7.08
CA ASP A 137 11.49 13.76 -8.09
C ASP A 137 12.08 12.35 -8.04
N ARG A 138 12.13 11.71 -6.87
CA ARG A 138 12.56 10.32 -6.73
C ARG A 138 11.57 9.33 -7.31
N PHE A 139 10.30 9.71 -7.51
CA PHE A 139 9.25 8.83 -8.05
C PHE A 139 9.47 8.58 -9.55
N THR A 140 10.36 7.64 -9.86
CA THR A 140 10.82 7.32 -11.22
C THR A 140 10.71 5.83 -11.53
N PRO A 141 10.72 5.45 -12.82
CA PRO A 141 10.84 4.04 -13.22
C PRO A 141 12.10 3.37 -12.64
N GLY A 142 13.19 4.13 -12.50
CA GLY A 142 14.42 3.69 -11.84
C GLY A 142 14.21 3.34 -10.37
N PHE A 143 13.45 4.16 -9.64
CA PHE A 143 13.06 3.88 -8.25
C PHE A 143 12.22 2.60 -8.15
N ALA A 144 11.25 2.39 -9.05
CA ALA A 144 10.48 1.14 -9.09
C ALA A 144 11.38 -0.10 -9.32
N LYS A 145 12.37 0.00 -10.23
CA LYS A 145 13.37 -1.06 -10.45
C LYS A 145 14.24 -1.29 -9.21
N GLN A 146 14.63 -0.23 -8.50
CA GLN A 146 15.38 -0.32 -7.24
C GLN A 146 14.58 -1.07 -6.16
N LEU A 147 13.33 -0.67 -5.93
CA LEU A 147 12.44 -1.34 -4.98
C LEU A 147 12.28 -2.83 -5.35
N HIS A 148 12.01 -3.11 -6.63
CA HIS A 148 11.87 -4.49 -7.12
C HIS A 148 13.14 -5.32 -6.89
N ARG A 149 14.33 -4.74 -7.11
CA ARG A 149 15.62 -5.39 -6.84
C ARG A 149 15.76 -5.75 -5.36
N GLN A 150 15.47 -4.81 -4.46
CA GLN A 150 15.62 -5.02 -3.02
C GLN A 150 14.63 -6.06 -2.49
N ILE A 151 13.34 -5.97 -2.83
CA ILE A 151 12.35 -6.96 -2.37
C ILE A 151 12.58 -8.36 -2.99
N GLY A 152 13.14 -8.40 -4.21
CA GLY A 152 13.39 -9.61 -4.97
C GLY A 152 14.74 -10.28 -4.68
N ASN A 153 15.61 -9.67 -3.88
CA ASN A 153 16.96 -10.15 -3.64
C ASN A 153 17.00 -11.59 -3.10
N GLY A 154 17.63 -12.50 -3.85
CA GLY A 154 17.69 -13.94 -3.52
C GLY A 154 16.36 -14.69 -3.65
N LEU A 155 15.33 -14.07 -4.26
CA LEU A 155 14.00 -14.66 -4.46
C LEU A 155 13.54 -14.65 -5.93
N ILE A 156 13.96 -13.63 -6.69
CA ILE A 156 13.63 -13.40 -8.10
C ILE A 156 14.94 -13.32 -8.87
N LYS A 157 15.08 -14.13 -9.93
CA LYS A 157 16.31 -14.21 -10.74
C LYS A 157 16.67 -12.86 -11.37
N ASP A 158 15.69 -12.22 -12.00
CA ASP A 158 15.87 -10.97 -12.75
C ASP A 158 15.34 -9.75 -11.96
N ALA A 159 15.63 -9.72 -10.65
CA ALA A 159 15.17 -8.66 -9.76
C ALA A 159 15.68 -7.27 -10.22
N GLY A 160 14.76 -6.32 -10.35
CA GLY A 160 15.02 -4.98 -10.89
C GLY A 160 15.06 -4.86 -12.41
N GLN A 161 14.78 -5.93 -13.17
CA GLN A 161 14.66 -5.88 -14.63
C GLN A 161 13.21 -6.04 -15.07
N TYR A 162 12.81 -5.33 -16.12
CA TYR A 162 11.50 -5.55 -16.74
C TYR A 162 11.44 -6.93 -17.39
N ARG A 163 10.24 -7.53 -17.39
CA ARG A 163 10.02 -8.81 -18.05
C ARG A 163 10.13 -8.65 -19.56
N THR A 164 10.64 -9.69 -20.21
CA THR A 164 10.68 -9.82 -21.68
C THR A 164 9.64 -10.82 -22.18
N GLN A 165 8.88 -11.43 -21.28
CA GLN A 165 7.92 -12.49 -21.57
C GLN A 165 6.48 -12.01 -21.36
N PHE A 166 5.55 -12.54 -22.16
CA PHE A 166 4.12 -12.38 -21.93
C PHE A 166 3.72 -13.14 -20.66
N VAL A 167 2.83 -12.53 -19.86
CA VAL A 167 2.34 -13.11 -18.61
C VAL A 167 0.84 -12.87 -18.49
N MET A 168 0.17 -13.77 -17.77
CA MET A 168 -1.26 -13.76 -17.54
C MET A 168 -1.54 -13.81 -16.04
N ALA A 169 -2.70 -13.30 -15.61
CA ALA A 169 -3.15 -13.47 -14.23
C ALA A 169 -3.32 -14.96 -13.88
N ALA A 170 -2.97 -15.35 -12.66
CA ALA A 170 -3.02 -16.76 -12.26
C ALA A 170 -4.45 -17.32 -12.11
N GLN A 171 -5.45 -16.45 -11.93
CA GLN A 171 -6.82 -16.80 -11.59
C GLN A 171 -7.84 -16.41 -12.67
N ASP A 172 -7.38 -15.88 -13.80
CA ASP A 172 -8.25 -15.44 -14.91
C ASP A 172 -7.44 -15.37 -16.21
N ASN A 173 -8.12 -15.33 -17.36
CA ASN A 173 -7.50 -15.22 -18.69
C ASN A 173 -6.99 -13.80 -19.01
N PHE A 174 -6.66 -13.00 -17.99
CA PHE A 174 -6.15 -11.65 -18.17
C PHE A 174 -4.73 -11.64 -18.69
N VAL A 175 -4.54 -11.20 -19.92
CA VAL A 175 -3.20 -10.96 -20.46
C VAL A 175 -2.75 -9.55 -20.10
N TYR A 176 -1.63 -9.46 -19.37
CA TYR A 176 -1.02 -8.17 -19.06
C TYR A 176 -0.38 -7.55 -20.29
N MET A 177 0.01 -6.28 -20.19
CA MET A 177 0.56 -5.51 -21.31
C MET A 177 1.72 -6.20 -22.04
N ALA A 178 1.87 -5.98 -23.34
CA ALA A 178 2.96 -6.58 -24.10
C ALA A 178 4.35 -6.09 -23.61
N PRO A 179 5.38 -6.97 -23.53
CA PRO A 179 6.70 -6.63 -22.96
C PRO A 179 7.39 -5.44 -23.63
N ASP A 180 7.26 -5.31 -24.94
CA ASP A 180 7.80 -4.24 -25.78
C ASP A 180 7.24 -2.87 -25.43
N LEU A 181 6.03 -2.80 -24.86
CA LEU A 181 5.39 -1.55 -24.44
C LEU A 181 5.75 -1.12 -23.01
N ILE A 182 6.41 -1.98 -22.22
CA ILE A 182 6.60 -1.73 -20.78
C ILE A 182 7.41 -0.45 -20.54
N ASN A 183 8.51 -0.23 -21.27
CA ASN A 183 9.37 0.93 -21.03
C ASN A 183 8.59 2.24 -21.23
N ASP A 184 8.01 2.44 -22.41
CA ASP A 184 7.27 3.65 -22.75
C ASP A 184 6.11 3.93 -21.78
N ARG A 185 5.42 2.85 -21.37
CA ARG A 185 4.24 2.97 -20.50
C ARG A 185 4.60 3.26 -19.05
N MET A 186 5.72 2.71 -18.58
CA MET A 186 6.28 3.05 -17.28
C MET A 186 6.80 4.50 -17.27
N ASP A 187 7.52 4.91 -18.31
CA ASP A 187 8.03 6.28 -18.41
C ASP A 187 6.88 7.30 -18.40
N GLU A 188 5.84 7.05 -19.19
CA GLU A 188 4.68 7.93 -19.25
C GLU A 188 3.88 7.96 -17.94
N LEU A 189 3.63 6.79 -17.33
CA LEU A 189 2.90 6.70 -16.06
C LEU A 189 3.60 7.51 -14.95
N PHE A 190 4.91 7.29 -14.78
CA PHE A 190 5.66 7.99 -13.74
C PHE A 190 5.83 9.48 -14.04
N ARG A 191 6.00 9.86 -15.31
CA ARG A 191 6.05 11.27 -15.72
C ARG A 191 4.76 12.00 -15.35
N GLN A 192 3.59 11.44 -15.68
CA GLN A 192 2.30 12.03 -15.33
C GLN A 192 2.10 12.10 -13.81
N CYS A 193 2.46 11.05 -13.06
CA CYS A 193 2.41 11.09 -11.59
C CYS A 193 3.24 12.24 -11.03
N ARG A 194 4.50 12.40 -11.46
CA ARG A 194 5.34 13.52 -11.00
C ARG A 194 4.75 14.88 -11.37
N GLU A 195 4.17 15.01 -12.56
CA GLU A 195 3.50 16.25 -12.99
C GLU A 195 2.32 16.62 -12.08
N LYS A 196 1.46 15.64 -11.73
CA LYS A 196 0.28 15.90 -10.90
C LYS A 196 0.63 16.09 -9.42
N PHE A 197 1.51 15.25 -8.88
CA PHE A 197 1.94 15.31 -7.47
C PHE A 197 3.02 16.37 -7.22
N GLY A 198 3.61 16.96 -8.26
CA GLY A 198 4.51 18.11 -8.12
C GLY A 198 3.79 19.44 -7.87
N LYS A 199 2.46 19.47 -7.99
CA LYS A 199 1.65 20.67 -7.73
C LYS A 199 1.49 20.92 -6.23
N THR A 200 1.59 22.17 -5.82
CA THR A 200 1.48 22.60 -4.41
C THR A 200 0.03 22.65 -3.91
N ASP A 201 -0.93 22.79 -4.81
CA ASP A 201 -2.36 22.93 -4.53
C ASP A 201 -3.14 21.61 -4.65
N LEU A 202 -2.46 20.48 -4.91
CA LEU A 202 -3.08 19.17 -5.04
C LEU A 202 -3.82 18.79 -3.75
N GLN A 203 -5.12 18.55 -3.86
CA GLN A 203 -5.96 18.17 -2.73
C GLN A 203 -6.00 16.66 -2.49
N LEU A 204 -6.34 16.24 -1.26
CA LEU A 204 -6.46 14.85 -0.86
C LEU A 204 -7.34 14.02 -1.83
N GLU A 205 -8.50 14.54 -2.20
CA GLU A 205 -9.43 13.83 -3.08
C GLU A 205 -8.81 13.55 -4.45
N GLU A 206 -8.20 14.56 -5.08
CA GLU A 206 -7.51 14.41 -6.36
C GLU A 206 -6.33 13.45 -6.25
N ALA A 207 -5.55 13.55 -5.17
CA ALA A 207 -4.44 12.65 -4.91
C ALA A 207 -4.90 11.19 -4.84
N ILE A 208 -6.02 10.91 -4.15
CA ILE A 208 -6.63 9.58 -4.07
C ILE A 208 -7.04 9.10 -5.47
N LYS A 209 -7.68 9.97 -6.28
CA LYS A 209 -8.09 9.63 -7.65
C LYS A 209 -6.88 9.29 -8.53
N TYR A 210 -5.84 10.13 -8.53
CA TYR A 210 -4.61 9.84 -9.26
C TYR A 210 -3.87 8.60 -8.73
N GLY A 211 -3.88 8.36 -7.43
CA GLY A 211 -3.31 7.17 -6.79
C GLY A 211 -4.03 5.89 -7.22
N ALA A 212 -5.36 5.91 -7.31
CA ALA A 212 -6.15 4.81 -7.83
C ALA A 212 -5.83 4.52 -9.29
N CYS A 213 -5.73 5.56 -10.13
CA CYS A 213 -5.27 5.42 -11.51
C CYS A 213 -3.88 4.78 -11.58
N PHE A 214 -2.92 5.32 -10.82
CA PHE A 214 -1.55 4.81 -10.78
C PHE A 214 -1.51 3.33 -10.42
N LEU A 215 -2.20 2.94 -9.34
CA LEU A 215 -2.20 1.56 -8.86
C LEU A 215 -2.76 0.59 -9.91
N ALA A 216 -3.90 0.95 -10.52
CA ALA A 216 -4.54 0.13 -11.53
C ALA A 216 -3.68 0.00 -12.80
N TYR A 217 -3.10 1.10 -13.28
CA TYR A 217 -2.25 1.10 -14.48
C TYR A 217 -0.91 0.40 -14.26
N PHE A 218 -0.25 0.60 -13.13
CA PHE A 218 1.00 -0.10 -12.81
C PHE A 218 0.79 -1.62 -12.82
N LEU A 219 -0.32 -2.09 -12.23
CA LEU A 219 -0.65 -3.51 -12.17
C LEU A 219 -1.14 -4.07 -13.51
N LEU A 220 -1.71 -3.23 -14.38
CA LEU A 220 -2.05 -3.56 -15.77
C LEU A 220 -0.79 -3.70 -16.65
N ILE A 221 0.17 -2.78 -16.52
CA ILE A 221 1.48 -2.86 -17.20
C ILE A 221 2.21 -4.13 -16.74
N HIS A 222 2.15 -4.42 -15.43
CA HIS A 222 2.76 -5.59 -14.80
C HIS A 222 4.24 -5.73 -15.18
N PRO A 223 5.09 -4.72 -14.88
CA PRO A 223 6.40 -4.57 -15.51
C PRO A 223 7.41 -5.68 -15.18
N PHE A 224 7.23 -6.40 -14.08
CA PHE A 224 8.16 -7.42 -13.59
C PHE A 224 7.60 -8.84 -13.71
N ILE A 225 8.47 -9.86 -13.66
CA ILE A 225 8.03 -11.27 -13.73
C ILE A 225 7.24 -11.72 -12.48
N ASN A 226 7.52 -11.13 -11.32
CA ASN A 226 6.83 -11.37 -10.05
C ASN A 226 7.05 -10.15 -9.12
N GLY A 227 6.30 -10.05 -8.03
CA GLY A 227 6.47 -9.00 -7.03
C GLY A 227 5.82 -7.67 -7.38
N ASN A 228 5.07 -7.59 -8.49
CA ASN A 228 4.38 -6.37 -8.91
C ASN A 228 3.43 -5.83 -7.82
N GLY A 229 2.68 -6.69 -7.13
CA GLY A 229 1.79 -6.28 -6.04
C GLY A 229 2.52 -5.57 -4.88
N ARG A 230 3.65 -6.14 -4.41
CA ARG A 230 4.52 -5.51 -3.40
C ARG A 230 5.06 -4.17 -3.85
N VAL A 231 5.61 -4.09 -5.07
CA VAL A 231 6.17 -2.84 -5.61
C VAL A 231 5.07 -1.79 -5.76
N ALA A 232 3.89 -2.17 -6.27
CA ALA A 232 2.77 -1.27 -6.46
C ALA A 232 2.29 -0.65 -5.13
N ARG A 233 2.20 -1.46 -4.06
CA ARG A 233 1.83 -0.97 -2.72
C ARG A 233 2.88 -0.02 -2.12
N LEU A 234 4.17 -0.34 -2.26
CA LEU A 234 5.25 0.55 -1.82
C LEU A 234 5.22 1.88 -2.57
N LEU A 235 5.01 1.84 -3.89
CA LEU A 235 4.94 3.04 -4.72
C LEU A 235 3.68 3.87 -4.45
N LEU A 236 2.51 3.24 -4.27
CA LEU A 236 1.29 3.96 -3.90
C LEU A 236 1.45 4.65 -2.54
N SER A 237 2.01 3.94 -1.58
CA SER A 237 2.29 4.46 -0.24
C SER A 237 3.25 5.64 -0.29
N TYR A 238 4.30 5.56 -1.13
CA TYR A 238 5.20 6.67 -1.40
C TYR A 238 4.49 7.86 -2.05
N LEU A 239 3.66 7.61 -3.06
CA LEU A 239 2.99 8.65 -3.84
C LEU A 239 1.95 9.43 -3.02
N LEU A 240 1.23 8.75 -2.13
CA LEU A 240 0.20 9.34 -1.27
C LEU A 240 0.72 9.82 0.09
N SER A 241 2.01 9.64 0.37
CA SER A 241 2.64 9.90 1.67
C SER A 241 2.27 11.26 2.28
N ARG A 242 2.37 12.36 1.52
CA ARG A 242 2.03 13.72 1.99
C ARG A 242 0.56 13.92 2.38
N PHE A 243 -0.31 13.00 1.97
CA PHE A 243 -1.76 13.02 2.22
C PHE A 243 -2.16 12.02 3.31
N THR A 244 -1.20 11.33 3.91
CA THR A 244 -1.43 10.29 4.91
C THR A 244 -0.56 10.54 6.13
N VAL A 245 -1.09 10.24 7.31
CA VAL A 245 -0.38 10.42 8.59
C VAL A 245 0.89 9.54 8.67
N VAL A 246 0.84 8.38 8.02
CA VAL A 246 1.83 7.30 8.00
C VAL A 246 1.69 6.57 6.67
N PRO A 247 2.71 5.84 6.18
CA PRO A 247 2.65 5.17 4.89
C PRO A 247 1.39 4.32 4.71
N LEU A 248 0.67 4.57 3.61
CA LEU A 248 -0.66 4.00 3.40
C LEU A 248 -0.72 2.47 3.44
N SER A 249 -1.40 2.02 4.48
CA SER A 249 -2.10 0.76 4.68
C SER A 249 -3.16 0.30 3.67
N LEU A 250 -2.97 -0.58 2.68
CA LEU A 250 -4.11 -1.12 1.89
C LEU A 250 -4.83 -2.26 2.62
N TYR A 251 -5.37 -1.96 3.79
CA TYR A 251 -6.02 -2.92 4.67
C TYR A 251 -7.25 -2.33 5.37
N THR A 252 -8.36 -3.06 5.30
CA THR A 252 -9.65 -2.68 5.91
C THR A 252 -10.19 -3.75 6.87
N GLY A 253 -9.38 -4.77 7.19
CA GLY A 253 -9.79 -5.88 8.04
C GLY A 253 -10.19 -7.14 7.26
N MET A 254 -11.30 -7.77 7.67
CA MET A 254 -11.79 -9.00 7.04
C MET A 254 -12.10 -8.80 5.56
N LYS A 255 -11.77 -9.79 4.72
CA LYS A 255 -12.00 -9.79 3.27
C LYS A 255 -11.28 -8.69 2.48
N THR A 256 -10.33 -7.95 3.09
CA THR A 256 -9.52 -6.92 2.43
C THR A 256 -9.04 -7.36 1.05
N ARG A 257 -8.47 -8.58 0.95
CA ARG A 257 -7.90 -9.10 -0.29
C ARG A 257 -8.96 -9.24 -1.39
N ASP A 258 -10.13 -9.80 -1.06
CA ASP A 258 -11.21 -10.01 -2.03
C ASP A 258 -11.76 -8.67 -2.51
N VAL A 259 -11.95 -7.72 -1.57
CA VAL A 259 -12.42 -6.37 -1.86
C VAL A 259 -11.44 -5.64 -2.78
N TYR A 260 -10.16 -5.65 -2.42
CA TYR A 260 -9.08 -5.03 -3.20
C TYR A 260 -9.00 -5.61 -4.61
N LEU A 261 -9.01 -6.95 -4.76
CA LEU A 261 -8.93 -7.59 -6.07
C LEU A 261 -10.15 -7.28 -6.93
N GLN A 262 -11.35 -7.21 -6.34
CA GLN A 262 -12.55 -6.82 -7.07
C GLN A 262 -12.53 -5.35 -7.49
N CYS A 263 -12.07 -4.44 -6.64
CA CYS A 263 -11.87 -3.03 -7.01
C CYS A 263 -10.87 -2.89 -8.17
N LEU A 264 -9.79 -3.67 -8.16
CA LEU A 264 -8.80 -3.69 -9.22
C LEU A 264 -9.38 -4.23 -10.53
N ARG A 265 -10.19 -5.31 -10.47
CA ARG A 265 -10.91 -5.84 -11.64
C ARG A 265 -11.85 -4.82 -12.24
N GLU A 266 -12.63 -4.12 -11.41
CA GLU A 266 -13.53 -3.05 -11.89
C GLU A 266 -12.75 -1.89 -12.53
N ALA A 267 -11.62 -1.51 -11.95
CA ALA A 267 -10.76 -0.48 -12.52
C ALA A 267 -10.20 -0.87 -13.88
N GLN A 268 -9.81 -2.12 -14.07
CA GLN A 268 -9.15 -2.59 -15.29
C GLN A 268 -10.11 -3.10 -16.37
N TRP A 269 -11.32 -3.58 -16.01
CA TRP A 269 -12.14 -4.41 -16.89
C TRP A 269 -13.66 -4.21 -16.82
N TYR A 270 -14.18 -3.12 -16.28
CA TYR A 270 -15.62 -2.92 -16.26
C TYR A 270 -16.15 -2.41 -17.62
N GLN A 271 -16.84 -3.28 -18.38
CA GLN A 271 -17.56 -2.92 -19.61
C GLN A 271 -16.68 -2.17 -20.63
N ASP A 272 -15.47 -2.67 -20.87
CA ASP A 272 -14.47 -2.10 -21.80
C ASP A 272 -13.99 -0.67 -21.46
N SER A 273 -14.26 -0.19 -20.24
CA SER A 273 -13.87 1.15 -19.78
C SER A 273 -13.04 1.10 -18.50
N PHE A 274 -12.03 1.95 -18.42
CA PHE A 274 -11.22 2.11 -17.22
C PHE A 274 -12.05 2.85 -16.14
N LYS A 275 -12.35 2.18 -15.01
CA LYS A 275 -13.28 2.69 -13.97
C LYS A 275 -12.68 2.63 -12.55
N PRO A 276 -11.80 3.56 -12.18
CA PRO A 276 -11.06 3.52 -10.90
C PRO A 276 -11.89 3.95 -9.66
N SER A 277 -13.17 4.30 -9.80
CA SER A 277 -14.01 4.83 -8.71
C SER A 277 -14.07 3.95 -7.46
N ALA A 278 -14.25 2.63 -7.63
CA ALA A 278 -14.27 1.69 -6.51
C ALA A 278 -12.89 1.62 -5.83
N LEU A 279 -11.82 1.57 -6.62
CA LEU A 279 -10.46 1.54 -6.09
C LEU A 279 -10.10 2.82 -5.33
N ALA A 280 -10.56 3.98 -5.81
CA ALA A 280 -10.41 5.25 -5.11
C ALA A 280 -11.18 5.24 -3.77
N GLY A 281 -12.40 4.70 -3.74
CA GLY A 281 -13.18 4.56 -2.51
C GLY A 281 -12.51 3.65 -1.48
N PHE A 282 -11.94 2.54 -1.94
CA PHE A 282 -11.16 1.63 -1.10
C PHE A 282 -9.90 2.30 -0.52
N ILE A 283 -9.18 3.07 -1.33
CA ILE A 283 -8.02 3.85 -0.86
C ILE A 283 -8.44 4.90 0.19
N LEU A 284 -9.52 5.64 -0.06
CA LEU A 284 -10.06 6.64 0.88
C LEU A 284 -10.41 6.00 2.23
N GLU A 285 -11.09 4.85 2.20
CA GLU A 285 -11.44 4.11 3.42
C GLU A 285 -10.20 3.64 4.18
N CYS A 286 -9.18 3.16 3.48
CA CYS A 286 -7.91 2.79 4.09
C CYS A 286 -7.23 3.97 4.80
N ILE A 287 -7.23 5.17 4.18
CA ILE A 287 -6.69 6.40 4.77
C ILE A 287 -7.49 6.81 6.01
N TYR A 288 -8.83 6.77 5.92
CA TYR A 288 -9.74 7.04 7.03
C TYR A 288 -9.46 6.10 8.21
N MET A 289 -9.46 4.78 7.98
CA MET A 289 -9.28 3.78 9.03
C MET A 289 -7.91 3.90 9.68
N THR A 290 -6.87 4.17 8.89
CA THR A 290 -5.52 4.39 9.41
C THR A 290 -5.48 5.60 10.33
N SER A 291 -6.03 6.74 9.88
CA SER A 291 -6.04 7.99 10.67
C SER A 291 -6.87 7.85 11.94
N TYR A 292 -8.05 7.25 11.85
CA TYR A 292 -8.91 6.97 13.00
C TYR A 292 -8.22 6.06 14.04
N ASN A 293 -7.60 4.97 13.59
CA ASN A 293 -6.89 4.04 14.47
C ASN A 293 -5.70 4.71 15.17
N ILE A 294 -5.04 5.68 14.54
CA ILE A 294 -4.01 6.49 15.19
C ILE A 294 -4.63 7.28 16.32
N CYS A 295 -5.71 8.02 16.07
CA CYS A 295 -6.38 8.80 17.11
C CYS A 295 -6.81 7.92 18.30
N VAL A 296 -7.39 6.75 18.05
CA VAL A 296 -7.85 5.83 19.11
C VAL A 296 -6.68 5.25 19.91
N VAL A 297 -5.62 4.79 19.24
CA VAL A 297 -4.50 4.13 19.94
C VAL A 297 -3.63 5.13 20.70
N MET A 298 -3.53 6.35 20.19
CA MET A 298 -2.74 7.42 20.80
C MET A 298 -3.58 8.33 21.72
N ASP A 299 -4.85 8.01 21.94
CA ASP A 299 -5.79 8.81 22.74
C ASP A 299 -5.81 10.31 22.34
N VAL A 300 -5.75 10.56 21.02
CA VAL A 300 -5.81 11.91 20.46
C VAL A 300 -7.22 12.45 20.60
N ASP A 301 -7.36 13.63 21.19
CA ASP A 301 -8.67 14.27 21.32
C ASP A 301 -9.19 14.74 19.95
N ILE A 302 -10.31 14.14 19.54
CA ILE A 302 -10.99 14.42 18.26
C ILE A 302 -12.32 15.15 18.47
N ARG A 303 -12.64 15.61 19.69
CA ARG A 303 -13.94 16.19 20.04
C ARG A 303 -14.05 17.70 19.83
N ASN A 304 -13.00 18.36 19.34
CA ASN A 304 -12.98 19.80 19.09
C ASN A 304 -13.28 20.12 17.63
#